data_AF-A0A1B0D5M5-F1
#
_entry.id   AF-A0A1B0D5M5-F1
#
_cell.length_a   1.000
_cell.length_b   1.000
_cell.length_c   1.000
_cell.angle_alpha   90.00
_cell.angle_beta   90.00
_cell.angle_gamma   90.00
#
_symmetry.space_group_name_H-M   'P 1'
#
loop_
_entity.id
_entity.type
_entity.pdbx_description
1 polymer ?
#
loop_
_entity_poly.entity_id
_entity_poly.type
_entity_poly.pdbx_seq_one_letter_code
_entity_poly.pdbx_strand_id
1 'polypeptide(L)' 'MDNARVTKKLYDSKAMGSRRVGRPRITWEQDIDDDARRLARSKWRSTAMNREVWRQIVAEARAHFGL' A
#
# COMPACT_ATOMS: atom_id res chain seq x y z
N MET A 1 -14.15 -15.27 17.62
CA MET A 1 -12.85 -14.78 17.13
C MET A 1 -13.15 -13.95 15.89
N ASP A 2 -13.07 -12.62 15.95
CA ASP A 2 -13.37 -11.76 14.81
C ASP A 2 -12.23 -11.83 13.78
N ASN A 3 -12.46 -12.52 12.66
CA ASN A 3 -11.48 -12.70 11.60
C ASN A 3 -10.89 -11.37 11.09
N ALA A 4 -11.67 -10.29 11.07
CA ALA A 4 -11.22 -8.95 10.68
C ALA A 4 -10.05 -8.41 11.54
N ARG A 5 -9.98 -8.77 12.83
CA ARG A 5 -8.87 -8.40 13.71
C ARG A 5 -7.59 -9.16 13.38
N VAL A 6 -7.70 -10.39 12.90
CA VAL A 6 -6.54 -11.23 12.55
C VAL A 6 -5.91 -10.72 11.25
N THR A 7 -6.71 -10.43 10.23
CA THR A 7 -6.22 -9.92 8.94
C THR A 7 -5.50 -8.60 9.10
N LYS A 8 -6.07 -7.67 9.89
CA LYS A 8 -5.43 -6.38 10.17
C LYS A 8 -4.11 -6.56 10.94
N LYS A 9 -4.09 -7.42 11.96
CA LYS A 9 -2.84 -7.71 12.71
C LYS A 9 -1.76 -8.32 11.82
N LEU A 10 -2.12 -9.22 10.91
CA LEU A 10 -1.17 -9.82 9.98
C LEU A 10 -0.62 -8.78 8.99
N TYR A 11 -1.50 -7.93 8.46
CA TYR A 11 -1.14 -6.83 7.58
C TYR A 11 -0.18 -5.83 8.25
N ASP A 12 -0.47 -5.43 9.49
CA ASP A 12 0.36 -4.50 10.26
C ASP A 12 1.65 -5.16 10.81
N SER A 13 1.71 -6.49 10.83
CA SER A 13 2.86 -7.21 11.34
C SER A 13 4.05 -7.08 10.41
N LYS A 14 5.17 -6.58 10.95
CA LYS A 14 6.46 -6.66 10.27
C LYS A 14 7.00 -8.06 10.51
N ALA A 15 7.16 -8.85 9.44
CA ALA A 15 7.81 -10.15 9.52
C ALA A 15 9.25 -9.97 10.04
N MET A 16 9.46 -10.21 11.34
CA MET A 16 10.77 -10.14 11.99
C MET A 16 11.46 -11.48 11.77
N GLY A 17 12.47 -11.51 10.89
CA GLY A 17 13.22 -12.71 10.52
C GLY A 17 14.13 -12.49 9.32
N SER A 18 14.99 -13.47 9.01
CA SER A 18 15.85 -13.39 7.83
C SER A 18 15.01 -13.49 6.55
N ARG A 19 15.20 -12.54 5.62
CA ARG A 19 14.52 -12.57 4.31
C ARG A 19 15.06 -13.74 3.49
N ARG A 20 14.17 -14.48 2.82
CA ARG A 20 14.58 -15.49 1.83
C ARG A 20 15.38 -14.83 0.69
N VAL A 21 16.44 -15.49 0.25
CA VAL A 21 17.22 -15.09 -0.93
C VAL A 21 16.27 -14.99 -2.14
N GLY A 22 16.38 -13.91 -2.91
CA GLY A 22 15.52 -13.64 -4.07
C GLY A 22 14.21 -12.90 -3.77
N ARG A 23 13.81 -12.72 -2.49
CA ARG A 23 12.65 -11.88 -2.18
C ARG A 23 12.98 -10.40 -2.45
N PRO A 24 12.17 -9.66 -3.24
CA PRO A 24 12.39 -8.25 -3.46
C PRO A 24 12.56 -7.48 -2.16
N ARG A 25 13.51 -6.53 -2.16
CA ARG A 25 13.76 -5.66 -1.00
C ARG A 25 12.58 -4.72 -0.76
N ILE A 26 11.92 -4.29 -1.85
CA ILE A 26 10.75 -3.43 -1.82
C ILE A 26 9.52 -4.23 -1.38
N THR A 27 8.78 -3.66 -0.44
CA THR A 27 7.45 -4.17 -0.07
C THR A 27 6.39 -3.52 -0.93
N TRP A 28 5.29 -4.22 -1.22
CA TRP A 28 4.14 -3.66 -1.93
C TRP A 28 3.65 -2.32 -1.34
N GLU A 29 3.77 -2.14 -0.02
CA GLU A 29 3.44 -0.90 0.67
C GLU A 29 4.39 0.25 0.33
N GLN A 30 5.68 -0.03 0.18
CA GLN A 30 6.69 0.94 -0.23
C GLN A 30 6.49 1.34 -1.69
N ASP A 31 6.09 0.38 -2.53
CA ASP A 31 5.73 0.59 -3.93
C ASP A 31 4.57 1.59 -4.05
N ILE A 32 3.48 1.35 -3.30
CA ILE A 32 2.35 2.29 -3.22
C ILE A 32 2.76 3.63 -2.62
N ASP A 33 3.66 3.65 -1.63
CA ASP A 33 4.12 4.91 -1.04
C ASP A 33 4.92 5.74 -2.05
N ASP A 34 5.75 5.11 -2.87
CA ASP A 34 6.50 5.77 -3.94
C ASP A 34 5.58 6.30 -5.03
N ASP A 35 4.58 5.52 -5.47
CA ASP A 35 3.55 5.97 -6.41
C ASP A 35 2.72 7.13 -5.84
N ALA A 36 2.29 7.00 -4.60
CA ALA A 36 1.54 8.03 -3.91
C ALA A 36 2.36 9.31 -3.77
N ARG A 37 3.68 9.23 -3.51
CA ARG A 37 4.56 10.41 -3.50
C ARG A 37 4.67 11.05 -4.88
N ARG A 38 4.81 10.26 -5.95
CA ARG A 38 4.82 10.76 -7.34
C ARG A 38 3.52 11.50 -7.70
N LEU A 39 2.40 11.10 -7.09
CA LEU A 39 1.09 11.76 -7.21
C LEU A 39 0.82 12.85 -6.15
N ALA A 40 1.83 13.22 -5.34
CA ALA A 40 1.69 14.17 -4.21
C ALA A 40 0.62 13.78 -3.16
N ARG A 41 0.33 12.49 -3.00
CA ARG A 41 -0.63 11.89 -2.05
C ARG A 41 0.05 11.14 -0.90
N SER A 42 0.98 11.78 -0.20
CA SER A 42 1.78 11.16 0.88
C SER A 42 0.99 10.55 2.06
N LYS A 43 -0.31 10.88 2.21
CA LYS A 43 -1.22 10.31 3.23
C LYS A 43 -2.21 9.28 2.64
N TRP A 44 -1.77 8.52 1.64
CA TRP A 44 -2.63 7.60 0.87
C TRP A 44 -3.44 6.62 1.74
N ARG A 45 -2.91 6.17 2.88
CA ARG A 45 -3.63 5.29 3.81
C ARG A 45 -4.91 5.90 4.37
N SER A 46 -4.83 7.16 4.82
CA SER A 46 -6.01 7.88 5.34
C SER A 46 -6.99 8.15 4.21
N THR A 47 -6.48 8.48 3.02
CA THR A 47 -7.31 8.70 1.83
C THR A 47 -7.99 7.41 1.36
N ALA A 48 -7.32 6.27 1.47
CA ALA A 48 -7.85 4.95 1.10
C ALA A 48 -9.06 4.52 1.95
N MET A 49 -9.21 5.09 3.15
CA MET A 49 -10.39 4.87 3.99
C MET A 49 -11.66 5.45 3.35
N ASN A 50 -11.53 6.54 2.58
CA ASN A 50 -12.62 7.02 1.73
C ASN A 50 -12.54 6.32 0.36
N ARG A 51 -13.43 5.35 0.16
CA ARG A 51 -13.42 4.48 -1.04
C ARG A 51 -13.67 5.25 -2.35
N GLU A 52 -14.43 6.33 -2.31
CA GLU A 52 -14.71 7.15 -3.49
C GLU A 52 -13.48 7.94 -3.92
N VAL A 53 -12.86 8.64 -2.97
CA VAL A 53 -11.63 9.41 -3.20
C VAL A 53 -10.50 8.47 -3.63
N TRP A 54 -10.39 7.31 -3.00
CA TRP A 54 -9.40 6.30 -3.37
C TRP A 54 -9.55 5.84 -4.82
N ARG A 55 -10.78 5.59 -5.26
CA ARG A 55 -11.06 5.16 -6.63
C ARG A 55 -10.66 6.23 -7.66
N GLN A 56 -10.85 7.50 -7.35
CA GLN A 56 -10.39 8.60 -8.20
C GLN A 56 -8.87 8.64 -8.33
N ILE A 57 -8.15 8.50 -7.21
CA ILE A 57 -6.68 8.48 -7.19
C ILE A 57 -6.13 7.28 -7.97
N VAL A 58 -6.73 6.10 -7.83
CA VAL A 58 -6.32 4.92 -8.59
C VAL A 58 -6.58 5.10 -10.09
N ALA A 59 -7.68 5.77 -10.48
CA ALA A 59 -7.95 6.08 -11.88
C ALA A 59 -6.92 7.07 -12.45
N GLU A 60 -6.57 8.10 -11.67
CA GLU A 60 -5.50 9.06 -11.99
C GLU A 60 -4.16 8.34 -12.15
N ALA A 61 -3.77 7.49 -11.19
CA ALA A 61 -2.55 6.70 -11.24
C ALA A 61 -2.49 5.82 -12.51
N ARG A 62 -3.59 5.16 -12.89
CA ARG A 62 -3.65 4.34 -14.11
C ARG A 62 -3.46 5.14 -15.39
N ALA A 63 -3.82 6.43 -15.40
CA ALA A 63 -3.62 7.31 -16.54
C ALA A 63 -2.20 7.89 -16.63
N HIS A 64 -1.43 7.81 -15.54
CA HIS A 64 -0.02 8.22 -15.51
C HIS A 64 0.90 7.09 -15.94
N PHE A 65 1.32 7.12 -17.21
CA PHE A 65 2.33 6.19 -17.71
C PHE A 65 3.68 6.40 -17.00
N GLY A 66 4.25 5.32 -16.44
CA GLY A 66 5.55 5.34 -15.77
C GLY A 66 5.51 5.54 -14.25
N LEU A 67 4.35 5.35 -13.62
CA LEU A 67 4.29 4.97 -12.21
C LEU A 67 4.85 3.54 -12.04
#